data_AF-A0A3D3F1K9-F1
#
_entry.id   AF-A0A3D3F1K9-F1
#
_cell.length_a   1.000
_cell.length_b   1.000
_cell.length_c   1.000
_cell.angle_alpha   90.00
_cell.angle_beta   90.00
_cell.angle_gamma   90.00
#
_symmetry.space_group_name_H-M   'P 1'
#
loop_
_entity.id
_entity.type
_entity.pdbx_description
1 polymer ?
#
loop_
_entity_poly.entity_id
_entity_poly.type
_entity_poly.pdbx_seq_one_letter_code
_entity_poly.pdbx_strand_id
1 'polypeptide(L)'
;FRNEGMDRTHNPEFTMMESYEAYSDLNGMMDLVEGLIKHLALDVVGKDTFVYQGHTVHLGGSWRRASMPELVAEATGLDLLSETEEKLLAFCKQHELEVPPGSGKGKLIALIYEHFVEETLIEPTFVCDFPKEISPLAKAKPDNPLLADRFELIIAGGEFANAFSELNDPLDQRERLEAQAKLRAMGDDEANVVDEDFLEALEYGMPPMGGQGIGIDRLVMLLTENDSIKEVLLFPQMKPGS
;
A
#
# COMPACT_ATOMS: atom_id res chain seq x y z
N PHE A 1 4.88 -6.30 -14.07
CA PHE A 1 5.66 -7.55 -13.91
C PHE A 1 6.39 -7.49 -12.58
N ARG A 2 6.36 -8.55 -11.79
CA ARG A 2 7.16 -8.74 -10.57
C ARG A 2 7.73 -10.15 -10.57
N ASN A 3 9.01 -10.29 -10.24
CA ASN A 3 9.68 -11.60 -10.20
C ASN A 3 9.44 -12.28 -8.83
N GLU A 4 8.16 -12.45 -8.50
CA GLU A 4 7.67 -12.93 -7.22
C GLU A 4 6.99 -14.30 -7.37
N GLY A 5 6.65 -14.91 -6.23
CA GLY A 5 5.87 -16.14 -6.18
C GLY A 5 4.46 -15.97 -6.76
N MET A 6 3.79 -17.11 -6.99
CA MET A 6 2.39 -17.14 -7.41
C MET A 6 1.53 -17.69 -6.27
N ASP A 7 0.43 -17.02 -5.98
CA ASP A 7 -0.59 -17.49 -5.05
C ASP A 7 -2.01 -17.22 -5.58
N ARG A 8 -3.00 -17.15 -4.68
CA ARG A 8 -4.41 -16.93 -5.03
C ARG A 8 -4.69 -15.50 -5.50
N THR A 9 -3.84 -14.55 -5.14
CA THR A 9 -3.99 -13.11 -5.38
C THR A 9 -2.84 -12.50 -6.16
N HIS A 10 -1.76 -13.25 -6.41
CA HIS A 10 -0.55 -12.79 -7.11
C HIS A 10 -0.25 -13.63 -8.36
N ASN A 11 0.00 -12.94 -9.47
CA ASN A 11 0.50 -13.49 -10.73
C ASN A 11 1.73 -12.67 -11.17
N PRO A 12 2.76 -13.26 -11.81
CA PRO A 12 4.02 -12.55 -12.10
C PRO A 12 3.83 -11.37 -13.06
N GLU A 13 2.81 -11.45 -13.88
CA GLU A 13 2.26 -10.34 -14.67
C GLU A 13 0.85 -10.02 -14.19
N PHE A 14 0.56 -8.73 -14.04
CA PHE A 14 -0.71 -8.25 -13.52
C PHE A 14 -0.97 -6.86 -14.11
N THR A 15 -2.24 -6.45 -14.06
CA THR A 15 -2.72 -5.18 -14.57
C THR A 15 -2.84 -4.18 -13.43
N MET A 16 -2.13 -3.06 -13.55
CA MET A 16 -2.25 -1.92 -12.64
C MET A 16 -2.62 -0.68 -13.44
N MET A 17 -3.48 0.14 -12.87
CA MET A 17 -3.70 1.51 -13.33
C MET A 17 -2.95 2.45 -12.40
N GLU A 18 -2.03 3.23 -12.95
CA GLU A 18 -1.46 4.38 -12.25
C GLU A 18 -2.05 5.68 -12.79
N SER A 19 -2.31 6.64 -11.90
CA SER A 19 -2.80 7.96 -12.27
C SER A 19 -2.17 9.02 -11.38
N TYR A 20 -1.81 10.15 -11.98
CA TYR A 20 -1.16 11.27 -11.30
C TYR A 20 -1.91 12.57 -11.63
N GLU A 21 -2.22 13.36 -10.61
CA GLU A 21 -2.96 14.62 -10.74
C GLU A 21 -2.18 15.78 -10.12
N ALA A 22 -1.73 16.71 -10.96
CA ALA A 22 -1.09 17.93 -10.52
C ALA A 22 -2.08 18.83 -9.75
N TYR A 23 -1.57 19.50 -8.72
CA TYR A 23 -2.31 20.34 -7.77
C TYR A 23 -3.37 19.58 -6.95
N SER A 24 -3.20 18.26 -6.83
CA SER A 24 -3.97 17.38 -5.96
C SER A 24 -3.10 16.89 -4.79
N ASP A 25 -3.70 16.12 -3.89
CA ASP A 25 -3.08 15.57 -2.69
C ASP A 25 -3.66 14.20 -2.34
N LEU A 26 -3.34 13.70 -1.15
CA LEU A 26 -3.85 12.42 -0.65
C LEU A 26 -5.39 12.34 -0.62
N ASN A 27 -6.09 13.43 -0.27
CA ASN A 27 -7.56 13.44 -0.24
C ASN A 27 -8.13 13.37 -1.66
N GLY A 28 -7.52 14.08 -2.61
CA GLY A 28 -7.91 13.99 -4.02
C GLY A 28 -7.79 12.56 -4.55
N MET A 29 -6.72 11.84 -4.18
CA MET A 29 -6.56 10.44 -4.54
C MET A 29 -7.60 9.53 -3.87
N MET A 30 -7.96 9.77 -2.59
CA MET A 30 -9.05 9.03 -1.93
C MET A 30 -10.39 9.21 -2.66
N ASP A 31 -10.73 10.46 -2.99
CA ASP A 31 -11.98 10.78 -3.68
C ASP A 31 -12.01 10.15 -5.09
N LEU A 32 -10.86 10.12 -5.79
CA LEU A 32 -10.72 9.50 -7.10
C LEU A 32 -10.94 7.98 -7.07
N VAL A 33 -10.25 7.27 -6.17
CA VAL A 33 -10.39 5.80 -6.07
C VAL A 33 -11.76 5.38 -5.54
N GLU A 34 -12.30 6.08 -4.53
CA GLU A 34 -13.63 5.83 -3.98
C GLU A 34 -14.70 6.05 -5.06
N GLY A 35 -14.61 7.16 -5.79
CA GLY A 35 -15.51 7.49 -6.88
C GLY A 35 -15.46 6.47 -8.02
N LEU A 36 -14.27 6.08 -8.45
CA LEU A 36 -14.08 5.09 -9.51
C LEU A 36 -14.70 3.74 -9.15
N ILE A 37 -14.35 3.18 -7.98
CA ILE A 37 -14.81 1.84 -7.58
C ILE A 37 -16.33 1.84 -7.38
N LYS A 38 -16.90 2.88 -6.77
CA LYS A 38 -18.36 3.01 -6.61
C LYS A 38 -19.09 3.15 -7.94
N HIS A 39 -18.54 3.92 -8.87
CA HIS A 39 -19.09 4.04 -10.21
C HIS A 39 -19.13 2.67 -10.91
N LEU A 40 -18.04 1.91 -10.84
CA LEU A 40 -17.99 0.56 -11.42
C LEU A 40 -19.02 -0.37 -10.74
N ALA A 41 -19.10 -0.37 -9.42
CA ALA A 41 -20.06 -1.19 -8.69
C ALA A 41 -21.51 -0.85 -9.06
N LEU A 42 -21.90 0.42 -8.99
CA LEU A 42 -23.28 0.86 -9.17
C LEU A 42 -23.70 0.96 -10.64
N ASP A 43 -22.91 1.61 -11.48
CA ASP A 43 -23.32 1.95 -12.85
C ASP A 43 -22.95 0.86 -13.87
N VAL A 44 -21.93 0.03 -13.58
CA VAL A 44 -21.53 -1.07 -14.46
C VAL A 44 -22.09 -2.42 -13.99
N VAL A 45 -21.93 -2.75 -12.71
CA VAL A 45 -22.41 -4.05 -12.17
C VAL A 45 -23.86 -3.98 -11.71
N GLY A 46 -24.33 -2.83 -11.20
CA GLY A 46 -25.71 -2.64 -10.75
C GLY A 46 -25.98 -3.02 -9.30
N LYS A 47 -24.94 -3.14 -8.46
CA LYS A 47 -25.06 -3.42 -7.01
C LYS A 47 -23.90 -2.84 -6.22
N ASP A 48 -24.09 -2.61 -4.92
CA ASP A 48 -23.08 -2.08 -4.00
C ASP A 48 -22.64 -3.07 -2.92
N THR A 49 -23.21 -4.27 -2.91
CA THR A 49 -22.91 -5.33 -1.94
C THR A 49 -22.39 -6.57 -2.65
N PHE A 50 -21.26 -7.09 -2.20
CA PHE A 50 -20.53 -8.19 -2.84
C PHE A 50 -20.16 -9.26 -1.81
N VAL A 51 -20.12 -10.52 -2.23
CA VAL A 51 -19.56 -11.64 -1.47
C VAL A 51 -18.17 -11.93 -2.02
N TYR A 52 -17.13 -11.57 -1.29
CA TYR A 52 -15.75 -11.71 -1.73
C TYR A 52 -14.89 -12.31 -0.63
N GLN A 53 -14.13 -13.35 -0.97
CA GLN A 53 -13.33 -14.16 -0.02
C GLN A 53 -14.12 -14.63 1.22
N GLY A 54 -15.43 -14.93 1.05
CA GLY A 54 -16.31 -15.37 2.14
C GLY A 54 -16.86 -14.24 3.02
N HIS A 55 -16.49 -12.99 2.76
CA HIS A 55 -16.99 -11.82 3.45
C HIS A 55 -18.10 -11.12 2.64
N THR A 56 -19.06 -10.50 3.34
CA THR A 56 -19.98 -9.54 2.72
C THR A 56 -19.34 -8.16 2.81
N VAL A 57 -19.07 -7.54 1.66
CA VAL A 57 -18.42 -6.23 1.51
C VAL A 57 -19.45 -5.22 0.99
N HIS A 58 -19.54 -4.06 1.64
CA HIS A 58 -20.42 -2.97 1.22
C HIS A 58 -19.58 -1.82 0.63
N LEU A 59 -19.69 -1.62 -0.68
CA LEU A 59 -19.00 -0.55 -1.39
C LEU A 59 -19.76 0.78 -1.35
N GLY A 60 -21.03 0.77 -0.90
CA GLY A 60 -21.83 1.98 -0.70
C GLY A 60 -21.39 2.82 0.51
N GLY A 61 -22.10 3.92 0.77
CA GLY A 61 -21.88 4.74 1.97
C GLY A 61 -20.58 5.55 1.96
N SER A 62 -19.97 5.77 3.12
CA SER A 62 -18.66 6.42 3.26
C SER A 62 -17.65 5.42 3.81
N TRP A 63 -16.43 5.42 3.27
CA TRP A 63 -15.40 4.48 3.70
C TRP A 63 -14.62 4.99 4.91
N ARG A 64 -14.20 4.07 5.79
CA ARG A 64 -13.44 4.43 6.99
C ARG A 64 -12.09 5.01 6.57
N ARG A 65 -11.67 6.11 7.19
CA ARG A 65 -10.29 6.61 7.12
C ARG A 65 -9.67 6.42 8.50
N ALA A 66 -8.55 5.72 8.59
CA ALA A 66 -7.91 5.41 9.87
C ALA A 66 -6.38 5.39 9.73
N SER A 67 -5.67 5.91 10.72
CA SER A 67 -4.21 5.90 10.74
C SER A 67 -3.70 4.48 11.05
N MET A 68 -2.64 4.01 10.38
CA MET A 68 -2.01 2.72 10.65
C MET A 68 -1.59 2.58 12.12
N PRO A 69 -0.86 3.54 12.72
CA PRO A 69 -0.58 3.53 14.16
C PRO A 69 -1.81 3.39 15.06
N GLU A 70 -2.92 4.05 14.72
CA GLU A 70 -4.16 3.96 15.51
C GLU A 70 -4.75 2.55 15.41
N LEU A 71 -4.82 1.98 14.21
CA LEU A 71 -5.34 0.63 14.01
C LEU A 71 -4.50 -0.43 14.75
N VAL A 72 -3.18 -0.30 14.73
CA VAL A 72 -2.31 -1.21 15.49
C VAL A 72 -2.51 -1.01 16.99
N ALA A 73 -2.62 0.22 17.47
CA ALA A 73 -2.90 0.49 18.88
C ALA A 73 -4.25 -0.11 19.32
N GLU A 74 -5.28 -0.04 18.47
CA GLU A 74 -6.59 -0.69 18.69
C GLU A 74 -6.45 -2.22 18.80
N ALA A 75 -5.67 -2.85 17.92
CA ALA A 75 -5.53 -4.31 17.86
C ALA A 75 -4.60 -4.89 18.94
N THR A 76 -3.54 -4.17 19.29
CA THR A 76 -2.42 -4.69 20.13
C THR A 76 -2.29 -4.00 21.49
N GLY A 77 -2.90 -2.81 21.66
CA GLY A 77 -2.68 -1.95 22.83
C GLY A 77 -1.33 -1.23 22.84
N LEU A 78 -0.54 -1.33 21.77
CA LEU A 78 0.80 -0.76 21.66
C LEU A 78 0.77 0.59 20.93
N ASP A 79 1.22 1.66 21.58
CA ASP A 79 1.44 2.96 20.93
C ASP A 79 2.79 2.96 20.19
N LEU A 80 2.75 2.47 18.96
CA LEU A 80 3.93 2.27 18.10
C LEU A 80 4.84 3.49 17.96
N LEU A 81 4.25 4.69 17.87
CA LEU A 81 5.03 5.91 17.61
C LEU A 81 5.83 6.32 18.83
N SER A 82 5.30 6.07 20.03
CA SER A 82 5.99 6.37 21.29
C SER A 82 7.08 5.36 21.65
N GLU A 83 7.03 4.14 21.10
CA GLU A 83 7.89 3.04 21.53
C GLU A 83 9.28 3.04 20.89
N THR A 84 10.26 2.42 21.56
CA THR A 84 11.62 2.30 21.02
C THR A 84 11.73 1.16 20.03
N GLU A 85 12.70 1.24 19.12
CA GLU A 85 12.97 0.18 18.14
C GLU A 85 13.25 -1.16 18.82
N GLU A 86 13.98 -1.18 19.95
CA GLU A 86 14.27 -2.42 20.67
C GLU A 86 13.01 -3.09 21.23
N LYS A 87 12.03 -2.30 21.67
CA LYS A 87 10.76 -2.83 22.15
C LYS A 87 9.90 -3.37 21.02
N LEU A 88 9.84 -2.67 19.89
CA LEU A 88 9.13 -3.15 18.70
C LEU A 88 9.77 -4.45 18.18
N LEU A 89 11.09 -4.52 18.15
CA LEU A 89 11.81 -5.74 17.77
C LEU A 89 11.52 -6.90 18.74
N ALA A 90 11.48 -6.62 20.04
CA ALA A 90 11.13 -7.62 21.05
C ALA A 90 9.67 -8.10 20.87
N PHE A 91 8.75 -7.19 20.54
CA PHE A 91 7.36 -7.51 20.24
C PHE A 91 7.25 -8.42 19.01
N CYS A 92 7.91 -8.07 17.89
CA CYS A 92 7.95 -8.90 16.68
C CYS A 92 8.48 -10.31 16.99
N LYS A 93 9.57 -10.42 17.76
CA LYS A 93 10.14 -11.73 18.16
C LYS A 93 9.21 -12.55 19.05
N GLN A 94 8.51 -11.90 19.98
CA GLN A 94 7.56 -12.55 20.87
C GLN A 94 6.39 -13.16 20.09
N HIS A 95 6.01 -12.54 18.98
CA HIS A 95 4.92 -12.97 18.10
C HIS A 95 5.40 -13.76 16.88
N GLU A 96 6.65 -14.22 16.88
CA GLU A 96 7.24 -15.05 15.83
C GLU A 96 7.19 -14.40 14.43
N LEU A 97 7.21 -13.07 14.36
CA LEU A 97 7.28 -12.34 13.10
C LEU A 97 8.68 -12.43 12.51
N GLU A 98 8.75 -12.69 11.20
CA GLU A 98 10.01 -12.63 10.46
C GLU A 98 10.44 -11.18 10.31
N VAL A 99 11.61 -10.85 10.86
CA VAL A 99 12.17 -9.49 10.80
C VAL A 99 13.39 -9.49 9.87
N PRO A 100 13.32 -8.87 8.69
CA PRO A 100 14.44 -8.75 7.78
C PRO A 100 15.65 -8.06 8.44
N PRO A 101 16.90 -8.48 8.13
CA PRO A 101 18.09 -7.80 8.62
C PRO A 101 18.10 -6.33 8.21
N GLY A 102 18.46 -5.44 9.14
CA GLY A 102 18.51 -4.00 8.88
C GLY A 102 17.15 -3.28 8.94
N SER A 103 16.07 -3.97 9.32
CA SER A 103 14.75 -3.36 9.56
C SER A 103 14.84 -2.29 10.66
N GLY A 104 14.58 -1.04 10.30
CA GLY A 104 14.40 0.04 11.26
C GLY A 104 12.99 0.07 11.85
N LYS A 105 12.76 1.01 12.76
CA LYS A 105 11.46 1.22 13.42
C LYS A 105 10.27 1.24 12.46
N GLY A 106 10.37 1.90 11.30
CA GLY A 106 9.27 1.98 10.35
C GLY A 106 8.90 0.62 9.75
N LYS A 107 9.88 -0.21 9.39
CA LYS A 107 9.63 -1.56 8.89
C LYS A 107 9.04 -2.47 9.96
N LEU A 108 9.48 -2.35 11.21
CA LEU A 108 8.89 -3.10 12.33
C LEU A 108 7.41 -2.74 12.55
N ILE A 109 7.05 -1.47 12.45
CA ILE A 109 5.66 -1.01 12.52
C ILE A 109 4.81 -1.65 11.41
N ALA A 110 5.32 -1.67 10.18
CA ALA A 110 4.64 -2.28 9.05
C ALA A 110 4.37 -3.78 9.28
N LEU A 111 5.39 -4.53 9.73
CA LEU A 111 5.25 -5.96 10.02
C LEU A 111 4.21 -6.25 11.10
N ILE A 112 4.11 -5.40 12.13
CA ILE A 112 3.08 -5.53 13.17
C ILE A 112 1.70 -5.23 12.58
N TYR A 113 1.56 -4.19 11.76
CA TYR A 113 0.30 -3.89 11.08
C TYR A 113 -0.16 -5.03 10.16
N GLU A 114 0.72 -5.53 9.29
CA GLU A 114 0.45 -6.62 8.36
C GLU A 114 -0.07 -7.86 9.11
N HIS A 115 0.55 -8.20 10.24
CA HIS A 115 0.18 -9.39 11.01
C HIS A 115 -1.11 -9.24 11.83
N PHE A 116 -1.34 -8.08 12.46
CA PHE A 116 -2.41 -7.94 13.45
C PHE A 116 -3.66 -7.22 12.94
N VAL A 117 -3.54 -6.47 11.83
CA VAL A 117 -4.58 -5.53 11.40
C VAL A 117 -5.07 -5.82 10.00
N GLU A 118 -4.18 -5.92 9.00
CA GLU A 118 -4.56 -5.88 7.58
C GLU A 118 -5.70 -6.83 7.22
N GLU A 119 -5.54 -8.14 7.53
CA GLU A 119 -6.54 -9.18 7.22
C GLU A 119 -7.89 -8.97 7.95
N THR A 120 -7.92 -8.17 9.02
CA THR A 120 -9.14 -7.90 9.81
C THR A 120 -10.03 -6.81 9.19
N LEU A 121 -9.50 -6.04 8.24
CA LEU A 121 -10.21 -4.92 7.62
C LEU A 121 -11.11 -5.41 6.47
N ILE A 122 -12.35 -5.75 6.82
CA ILE A 122 -13.31 -6.33 5.87
C ILE A 122 -14.01 -5.27 5.02
N GLU A 123 -14.56 -4.24 5.66
CA GLU A 123 -15.18 -3.11 4.95
C GLU A 123 -14.10 -2.20 4.34
N PRO A 124 -14.41 -1.48 3.24
CA PRO A 124 -13.45 -0.57 2.62
C PRO A 124 -12.90 0.45 3.62
N THR A 125 -11.58 0.39 3.80
CA THR A 125 -10.86 1.23 4.75
C THR A 125 -9.64 1.83 4.09
N PHE A 126 -9.57 3.17 4.08
CA PHE A 126 -8.35 3.91 3.80
C PHE A 126 -7.46 3.87 5.04
N VAL A 127 -6.47 3.00 5.02
CA VAL A 127 -5.40 2.98 6.02
C VAL A 127 -4.42 4.08 5.64
N CYS A 128 -4.13 5.00 6.54
CA CYS A 128 -3.34 6.20 6.27
C CYS A 128 -2.07 6.24 7.15
N ASP A 129 -1.22 7.23 6.93
CA ASP A 129 -0.11 7.59 7.84
C ASP A 129 0.94 6.48 8.01
N PHE A 130 1.38 5.89 6.90
CA PHE A 130 2.45 4.89 6.89
C PHE A 130 3.76 5.49 7.39
N PRO A 131 4.67 4.69 8.00
CA PRO A 131 6.00 5.17 8.31
C PRO A 131 6.73 5.73 7.08
N LYS A 132 7.41 6.87 7.24
CA LYS A 132 8.16 7.50 6.16
C LYS A 132 9.28 6.60 5.61
N GLU A 133 9.88 5.81 6.48
CA GLU A 133 10.97 4.88 6.16
C GLU A 133 10.61 3.89 5.04
N ILE A 134 9.36 3.41 5.02
CA ILE A 134 8.85 2.46 4.01
C ILE A 134 8.12 3.15 2.86
N SER A 135 8.15 4.49 2.81
CA SER A 135 7.40 5.30 1.85
C SER A 135 8.35 6.26 1.10
N PRO A 136 9.31 5.72 0.31
CA PRO A 136 10.43 6.50 -0.23
C PRO A 136 10.04 7.57 -1.25
N LEU A 137 8.86 7.46 -1.87
CA LEU A 137 8.35 8.39 -2.88
C LEU A 137 7.22 9.29 -2.35
N ALA A 138 6.75 9.06 -1.12
CA ALA A 138 5.67 9.83 -0.54
C ALA A 138 6.21 11.02 0.27
N LYS A 139 5.51 12.17 0.21
CA LYS A 139 5.79 13.30 1.09
C LYS A 139 5.69 12.90 2.55
N ALA A 140 6.52 13.55 3.38
CA ALA A 140 6.33 13.47 4.82
C ALA A 140 5.01 14.17 5.21
N LYS A 141 4.32 13.61 6.19
CA LYS A 141 3.12 14.23 6.76
C LYS A 141 3.51 15.56 7.42
N PRO A 142 2.83 16.68 7.12
CA PRO A 142 3.20 18.01 7.62
C PRO A 142 3.32 18.09 9.16
N ASP A 143 2.39 17.44 9.87
CA ASP A 143 2.32 17.50 11.33
C ASP A 143 3.17 16.43 12.04
N ASN A 144 3.64 15.42 11.30
CA ASN A 144 4.48 14.36 11.87
C ASN A 144 5.47 13.82 10.82
N PRO A 145 6.73 14.30 10.79
CA PRO A 145 7.71 13.94 9.78
C PRO A 145 8.24 12.50 9.88
N LEU A 146 7.78 11.72 10.87
CA LEU A 146 8.02 10.27 10.96
C LEU A 146 7.06 9.47 10.06
N LEU A 147 5.96 10.08 9.65
CA LEU A 147 4.91 9.47 8.84
C LEU A 147 4.92 10.08 7.44
N ALA A 148 4.41 9.32 6.48
CA ALA A 148 4.19 9.75 5.11
C ALA A 148 2.71 10.09 4.90
N ASP A 149 2.47 11.07 4.03
CA ASP A 149 1.16 11.42 3.52
C ASP A 149 0.77 10.41 2.42
N ARG A 150 0.43 9.20 2.86
CA ARG A 150 0.18 7.98 2.08
C ARG A 150 -1.04 7.24 2.63
N PHE A 151 -1.79 6.59 1.74
CA PHE A 151 -2.81 5.62 2.10
C PHE A 151 -2.68 4.33 1.31
N GLU A 152 -3.22 3.26 1.88
CA GLU A 152 -3.63 2.06 1.16
C GLU A 152 -5.14 1.84 1.37
N LEU A 153 -5.82 1.39 0.32
CA LEU A 153 -7.21 0.99 0.38
C LEU A 153 -7.28 -0.50 0.64
N ILE A 154 -7.75 -0.89 1.83
CA ILE A 154 -7.93 -2.29 2.20
C ILE A 154 -9.41 -2.66 2.09
N ILE A 155 -9.71 -3.78 1.43
CA ILE A 155 -11.05 -4.34 1.31
C ILE A 155 -10.94 -5.86 1.47
N ALA A 156 -11.80 -6.45 2.31
CA ALA A 156 -11.77 -7.89 2.60
C ALA A 156 -10.37 -8.41 2.97
N GLY A 157 -9.61 -7.62 3.74
CA GLY A 157 -8.29 -7.99 4.22
C GLY A 157 -7.16 -7.93 3.20
N GLY A 158 -7.38 -7.33 2.02
CA GLY A 158 -6.34 -7.16 1.01
C GLY A 158 -6.26 -5.75 0.44
N GLU A 159 -5.08 -5.35 -0.04
CA GLU A 159 -4.81 -4.05 -0.66
C GLU A 159 -5.40 -3.96 -2.08
N PHE A 160 -6.18 -2.90 -2.36
CA PHE A 160 -6.77 -2.62 -3.67
C PHE A 160 -6.15 -1.41 -4.36
N ALA A 161 -5.63 -0.46 -3.59
CA ALA A 161 -4.96 0.72 -4.08
C ALA A 161 -3.91 1.21 -3.09
N ASN A 162 -2.89 1.88 -3.60
CA ASN A 162 -1.86 2.58 -2.83
C ASN A 162 -1.70 3.96 -3.44
N ALA A 163 -1.65 4.99 -2.61
CA ALA A 163 -1.60 6.37 -3.08
C ALA A 163 -0.90 7.28 -2.08
N PHE A 164 -0.33 8.37 -2.58
CA PHE A 164 0.37 9.34 -1.76
C PHE A 164 0.39 10.74 -2.38
N SER A 165 0.60 11.73 -1.52
CA SER A 165 1.09 13.03 -1.98
C SER A 165 2.54 12.87 -2.44
N GLU A 166 2.80 13.12 -3.72
CA GLU A 166 4.08 12.85 -4.37
C GLU A 166 5.22 13.70 -3.81
N LEU A 167 6.35 13.06 -3.52
CA LEU A 167 7.58 13.74 -3.12
C LEU A 167 8.19 14.47 -4.32
N ASN A 168 8.09 15.80 -4.29
CA ASN A 168 8.59 16.68 -5.34
C ASN A 168 9.79 17.53 -4.92
N ASP A 169 10.37 17.27 -3.74
CA ASP A 169 11.64 17.86 -3.33
C ASP A 169 12.79 16.96 -3.84
N PRO A 170 13.58 17.40 -4.84
CA PRO A 170 14.65 16.58 -5.40
C PRO A 170 15.77 16.26 -4.39
N LEU A 171 15.99 17.12 -3.39
CA LEU A 171 17.02 16.90 -2.38
C LEU A 171 16.59 15.79 -1.42
N ASP A 172 15.36 15.84 -0.89
CA ASP A 172 14.79 14.77 -0.06
C ASP A 172 14.69 13.47 -0.87
N GLN A 173 14.24 13.54 -2.12
CA GLN A 173 14.12 12.35 -2.96
C GLN A 173 15.48 11.67 -3.18
N ARG A 174 16.56 12.43 -3.41
CA ARG A 174 17.92 11.89 -3.53
C ARG A 174 18.35 11.19 -2.24
N GLU A 175 18.18 11.83 -1.09
CA GLU A 175 18.55 11.24 0.21
C GLU A 175 17.84 9.89 0.44
N ARG A 176 16.55 9.80 0.06
CA ARG A 176 15.77 8.56 0.19
C ARG A 176 16.20 7.47 -0.79
N LEU A 177 16.50 7.81 -2.04
CA LEU A 177 16.99 6.83 -3.02
C LEU A 177 18.39 6.33 -2.65
N GLU A 178 19.26 7.18 -2.11
CA GLU A 178 20.57 6.75 -1.59
C GLU A 178 20.44 5.83 -0.37
N ALA A 179 19.46 6.07 0.51
CA ALA A 179 19.16 5.19 1.63
C ALA A 179 18.64 3.83 1.14
N GLN A 180 17.71 3.82 0.18
CA GLN A 180 17.20 2.60 -0.45
C GLN A 180 18.31 1.81 -1.16
N ALA A 181 19.21 2.48 -1.89
CA ALA A 181 20.35 1.82 -2.54
C ALA A 181 21.31 1.15 -1.53
N LYS A 182 21.46 1.72 -0.32
CA LYS A 182 22.22 1.08 0.77
C LYS A 182 21.52 -0.17 1.29
N LEU A 183 20.20 -0.15 1.46
CA LEU A 183 19.42 -1.34 1.84
C LEU A 183 19.52 -2.43 0.77
N ARG A 184 19.42 -2.05 -0.51
CA ARG A 184 19.63 -2.96 -1.65
C ARG A 184 21.00 -3.62 -1.62
N ALA A 185 22.06 -2.86 -1.34
CA ALA A 185 23.41 -3.40 -1.19
C ALA A 185 23.56 -4.36 0.01
N MET A 186 22.65 -4.30 0.99
CA MET A 186 22.57 -5.22 2.13
C MET A 186 21.71 -6.46 1.85
N GLY A 187 21.11 -6.58 0.66
CA GLY A 187 20.34 -7.75 0.22
C GLY A 187 18.82 -7.55 0.18
N ASP A 188 18.33 -6.31 0.32
CA ASP A 188 16.93 -5.99 0.09
C ASP A 188 16.66 -5.84 -1.42
N ASP A 189 16.26 -6.93 -2.08
CA ASP A 189 16.03 -6.97 -3.53
C ASP A 189 14.87 -6.08 -3.99
N GLU A 190 13.98 -5.67 -3.08
CA GLU A 190 12.82 -4.79 -3.32
C GLU A 190 13.17 -3.31 -3.17
N ALA A 191 14.28 -2.97 -2.52
CA ALA A 191 14.69 -1.59 -2.33
C ALA A 191 15.07 -0.90 -3.65
N ASN A 192 14.72 0.39 -3.75
CA ASN A 192 14.92 1.20 -4.95
C ASN A 192 16.41 1.47 -5.26
N VAL A 193 16.69 1.71 -6.54
CA VAL A 193 18.00 2.20 -7.02
C VAL A 193 18.00 3.74 -7.12
N VAL A 194 19.19 4.34 -7.19
CA VAL A 194 19.31 5.76 -7.53
C VAL A 194 19.09 5.92 -9.04
N ASP A 195 18.04 6.65 -9.40
CA ASP A 195 17.73 7.03 -10.78
C ASP A 195 18.07 8.51 -10.98
N GLU A 196 19.21 8.77 -11.62
CA GLU A 196 19.71 10.14 -11.84
C GLU A 196 18.84 10.91 -12.84
N ASP A 197 18.24 10.25 -13.83
CA ASP A 197 17.37 10.90 -14.82
C ASP A 197 16.06 11.34 -14.16
N PHE A 198 15.50 10.52 -13.26
CA PHE A 198 14.33 10.89 -12.45
C PHE A 198 14.63 12.07 -11.52
N LEU A 199 15.79 12.07 -10.84
CA LEU A 199 16.20 13.18 -9.97
C LEU A 199 16.40 14.47 -10.77
N GLU A 200 17.06 14.41 -11.94
CA GLU A 200 17.20 15.56 -12.82
C GLU A 200 15.83 16.10 -13.25
N ALA A 201 14.86 15.23 -13.58
CA ALA A 201 13.51 15.65 -13.93
C ALA A 201 12.82 16.41 -12.77
N LEU A 202 12.99 15.97 -11.53
CA LEU A 202 12.46 16.67 -10.35
C LEU A 202 13.13 18.04 -10.13
N GLU A 203 14.41 18.19 -10.47
CA GLU A 203 15.16 19.46 -10.37
C GLU A 203 14.62 20.54 -11.32
N TYR A 204 14.01 20.17 -12.46
CA TYR A 204 13.30 21.10 -13.34
C TYR A 204 11.98 21.62 -12.73
N GLY A 205 11.47 20.95 -11.69
CA GLY A 205 10.29 21.34 -10.93
C GLY A 205 9.06 20.50 -11.24
N MET A 206 8.70 19.62 -10.30
CA MET A 206 7.41 18.93 -10.28
C MET A 206 6.42 19.70 -9.39
N PRO A 207 5.20 20.04 -9.86
CA PRO A 207 4.20 20.69 -9.01
C PRO A 207 3.78 19.75 -7.87
N PRO A 208 3.14 20.27 -6.80
CA PRO A 208 2.41 19.41 -5.86
C PRO A 208 1.47 18.50 -6.64
N MET A 209 1.40 17.22 -6.27
CA MET A 209 0.72 16.19 -7.05
C MET A 209 0.27 15.07 -6.11
N GLY A 210 -0.89 14.49 -6.41
CA GLY A 210 -1.30 13.20 -5.86
C GLY A 210 -1.05 12.12 -6.91
N GLY A 211 -0.53 10.97 -6.48
CA GLY A 211 -0.41 9.79 -7.31
C GLY A 211 -1.05 8.59 -6.64
N GLN A 212 -1.54 7.66 -7.47
CA GLN A 212 -2.14 6.41 -7.01
C GLN A 212 -1.87 5.28 -8.00
N GLY A 213 -1.82 4.06 -7.46
CA GLY A 213 -1.90 2.80 -8.19
C GLY A 213 -3.11 1.99 -7.73
N ILE A 214 -3.82 1.36 -8.68
CA ILE A 214 -4.95 0.46 -8.42
C ILE A 214 -4.67 -0.90 -9.05
N GLY A 215 -4.77 -1.97 -8.25
CA GLY A 215 -4.69 -3.34 -8.74
C GLY A 215 -5.95 -3.73 -9.49
N ILE A 216 -5.92 -3.67 -10.82
CA ILE A 216 -7.10 -3.92 -11.66
C ILE A 216 -7.58 -5.37 -11.54
N ASP A 217 -6.66 -6.34 -11.47
CA ASP A 217 -7.08 -7.74 -11.34
C ASP A 217 -7.81 -8.00 -10.01
N ARG A 218 -7.31 -7.46 -8.89
CA ARG A 218 -8.00 -7.53 -7.59
C ARG A 218 -9.37 -6.83 -7.62
N LEU A 219 -9.45 -5.67 -8.27
CA LEU A 219 -10.73 -4.97 -8.46
C LEU A 219 -11.73 -5.81 -9.25
N VAL A 220 -11.30 -6.44 -10.35
CA VAL A 220 -12.15 -7.35 -11.14
C VAL A 220 -12.55 -8.57 -10.30
N MET A 221 -11.63 -9.14 -9.52
CA MET A 221 -11.92 -10.26 -8.61
C MET A 221 -13.07 -9.91 -7.65
N LEU A 222 -13.00 -8.75 -6.98
CA LEU A 222 -14.05 -8.26 -6.09
C LEU A 222 -15.38 -8.06 -6.82
N LEU A 223 -15.38 -7.32 -7.93
CA LEU A 223 -16.60 -6.97 -8.68
C LEU A 223 -17.27 -8.18 -9.36
N THR A 224 -16.52 -9.27 -9.54
CA THR A 224 -17.01 -10.54 -10.09
C THR A 224 -17.17 -11.64 -9.04
N GLU A 225 -16.90 -11.34 -7.77
CA GLU A 225 -17.01 -12.28 -6.64
C GLU A 225 -16.14 -13.53 -6.80
N ASN A 226 -14.97 -13.39 -7.46
CA ASN A 226 -13.99 -14.45 -7.68
C ASN A 226 -12.87 -14.38 -6.64
N ASP A 227 -12.57 -15.50 -5.99
CA ASP A 227 -11.60 -15.61 -4.89
C ASP A 227 -10.18 -16.00 -5.34
N SER A 228 -9.94 -16.03 -6.65
CA SER A 228 -8.67 -16.41 -7.28
C SER A 228 -8.38 -15.52 -8.50
N ILE A 229 -7.18 -14.95 -8.56
CA ILE A 229 -6.73 -14.11 -9.69
C ILE A 229 -6.75 -14.87 -11.03
N LYS A 230 -6.66 -16.20 -10.98
CA LYS A 230 -6.72 -17.06 -12.17
C LYS A 230 -8.08 -17.08 -12.84
N GLU A 231 -9.14 -16.72 -12.12
CA GLU A 231 -10.51 -16.66 -12.67
C GLU A 231 -10.77 -15.36 -13.44
N VAL A 232 -9.90 -14.35 -13.27
CA VAL A 232 -10.02 -13.04 -13.94
C VAL A 232 -8.94 -12.80 -15.00
N LEU A 233 -7.96 -13.70 -15.11
CA LEU A 233 -6.94 -13.70 -16.15
C LEU A 233 -7.26 -14.77 -17.19
N LEU A 234 -7.30 -14.40 -18.48
CA LEU A 234 -7.54 -15.37 -19.56
C LEU A 234 -6.44 -16.43 -19.67
N PHE A 235 -5.19 -16.04 -19.39
CA PHE A 235 -4.01 -16.90 -19.48
C PHE A 235 -3.09 -16.69 -18.26
N PRO A 236 -3.47 -17.17 -17.07
CA PRO A 236 -2.64 -17.01 -15.88
C PRO A 236 -1.35 -17.83 -16.01
N GLN A 237 -0.28 -17.40 -15.33
CA GLN A 237 0.96 -18.17 -15.30
C GLN A 237 0.71 -19.50 -14.58
N MET A 238 1.09 -20.59 -15.22
CA MET A 238 1.01 -21.93 -14.66
C MET A 238 2.39 -22.36 -14.16
N LYS A 239 2.42 -23.12 -13.06
CA LYS A 239 3.64 -23.84 -12.68
C LYS A 239 3.95 -24.86 -13.81
N PRO A 240 5.22 -25.02 -14.22
CA PRO A 240 5.59 -26.09 -15.14
C PRO A 240 5.04 -27.42 -14.63
N GLY A 241 4.36 -28.18 -15.48
CA GLY A 241 3.72 -29.43 -15.09
C GLY A 241 4.71 -30.37 -14.40
N SER A 242 4.35 -30.85 -13.21
CA SER A 242 5.00 -31.95 -12.51
C SER A 242 4.79 -33.27 -13.24
#